data_AF-A0A968HQN3-F1
#
_entry.id   AF-A0A968HQN3-F1
#
_cell.length_a   1.000
_cell.length_b   1.000
_cell.length_c   1.000
_cell.angle_alpha   90.00
_cell.angle_beta   90.00
_cell.angle_gamma   90.00
#
_symmetry.space_group_name_H-M   'P 1'
#
loop_
_entity.id
_entity.type
_entity.pdbx_description
1 polymer ?
#
loop_
_entity_poly.entity_id
_entity_poly.type
_entity_poly.pdbx_seq_one_letter_code
_entity_poly.pdbx_strand_id
1 'polypeptide(L)'
;ARSRRRAHKAAAFEERAIYLGFEPGRIAGLRGAGDHAPISFGDGLSRRSAGEDGLSRRSAGEDSPLQPAGMLEAITRAMLVLHDAGVSGPFQLVLGPEPYKLVLSDNSTYPLRQQLSKLLDGPTVYSPVLGQSGFLVSARGGDFELTVGQDLAIGYEGSEGDRVHLFLLETFTFRVLGPEAVVALG
;
A
#
# COMPACT_ATOMS: atom_id res chain seq x y z
N ALA A 1 23.78 15.81 7.25
CA ALA A 1 22.98 15.94 6.01
C ALA A 1 23.06 14.73 5.06
N ARG A 2 24.26 14.17 4.75
CA ARG A 2 24.38 13.06 3.77
C ARG A 2 23.95 11.68 4.31
N SER A 3 24.19 11.35 5.59
CA SER A 3 23.79 10.04 6.15
C SER A 3 22.26 9.86 6.18
N ARG A 4 21.51 10.90 6.56
CA ARG A 4 20.04 10.89 6.57
C ARG A 4 19.42 10.59 5.20
N ARG A 5 20.02 11.09 4.11
CA ARG A 5 19.57 10.78 2.74
C ARG A 5 19.83 9.32 2.36
N ARG A 6 20.93 8.72 2.83
CA ARG A 6 21.26 7.31 2.55
C ARG A 6 20.32 6.37 3.32
N ALA A 7 20.06 6.66 4.60
CA ALA A 7 19.08 5.92 5.40
C ALA A 7 17.67 5.98 4.78
N HIS A 8 17.25 7.15 4.29
CA HIS A 8 15.96 7.28 3.62
C HIS A 8 15.87 6.47 2.31
N LYS A 9 16.97 6.37 1.55
CA LYS A 9 17.03 5.52 0.35
C LYS A 9 16.95 4.03 0.69
N ALA A 10 17.59 3.60 1.78
CA ALA A 10 17.52 2.21 2.24
C ALA A 10 16.09 1.85 2.66
N ALA A 11 15.44 2.67 3.49
CA ALA A 11 14.04 2.48 3.89
C ALA A 11 13.09 2.44 2.68
N ALA A 12 13.26 3.34 1.71
CA ALA A 12 12.45 3.34 0.49
C ALA A 12 12.69 2.10 -0.39
N PHE A 13 13.88 1.48 -0.31
CA PHE A 13 14.15 0.23 -1.00
C PHE A 13 13.43 -0.95 -0.35
N GLU A 14 13.52 -1.08 0.98
CA GLU A 14 12.83 -2.11 1.75
C GLU A 14 11.32 -2.05 1.50
N GLU A 15 10.73 -0.86 1.60
CA GLU A 15 9.31 -0.62 1.38
C GLU A 15 8.87 -0.98 -0.05
N ARG A 16 9.70 -0.67 -1.06
CA ARG A 16 9.43 -1.11 -2.45
C ARG A 16 9.48 -2.63 -2.58
N ALA A 17 10.44 -3.29 -1.95
CA ALA A 17 10.54 -4.75 -2.01
C ALA A 17 9.31 -5.41 -1.37
N ILE A 18 8.86 -4.91 -0.22
CA ILE A 18 7.67 -5.42 0.49
C ILE A 18 6.40 -5.23 -0.33
N TYR A 19 6.16 -4.03 -0.88
CA TYR A 19 4.89 -3.75 -1.54
C TYR A 19 4.85 -4.13 -3.02
N LEU A 20 5.94 -3.89 -3.75
CA LEU A 20 6.00 -4.00 -5.21
C LEU A 20 6.85 -5.19 -5.68
N GLY A 21 7.55 -5.86 -4.76
CA GLY A 21 8.46 -6.96 -5.07
C GLY A 21 9.88 -6.51 -5.39
N PHE A 22 10.79 -7.47 -5.37
CA PHE A 22 12.18 -7.35 -5.75
C PHE A 22 12.68 -8.68 -6.34
N GLU A 23 12.56 -8.82 -7.66
CA GLU A 23 12.93 -10.03 -8.41
C GLU A 23 14.36 -10.54 -8.16
N PRO A 24 15.41 -9.69 -8.12
CA PRO A 24 16.76 -10.18 -7.84
C PRO A 24 16.89 -10.86 -6.45
N GLY A 25 16.04 -10.47 -5.50
CA GLY A 25 15.95 -11.10 -4.17
C GLY A 25 14.84 -12.13 -4.03
N ARG A 26 14.13 -12.48 -5.12
CA ARG A 26 12.98 -13.40 -5.16
C ARG A 26 11.86 -13.00 -4.19
N ILE A 27 11.62 -11.70 -4.06
CA ILE A 27 10.52 -11.18 -3.26
C ILE A 27 9.38 -10.81 -4.21
N ALA A 28 8.24 -11.50 -4.12
CA ALA A 28 7.06 -11.17 -4.93
C ALA A 28 6.40 -9.85 -4.50
N GLY A 29 6.47 -9.53 -3.21
CA GLY A 29 5.80 -8.40 -2.59
C GLY A 29 4.27 -8.54 -2.55
N LEU A 30 3.60 -7.60 -1.89
CA LEU A 30 2.15 -7.62 -1.74
C LEU A 30 1.41 -7.56 -3.09
N ARG A 31 1.87 -6.72 -4.02
CA ARG A 31 1.25 -6.56 -5.34
C ARG A 31 1.26 -7.87 -6.15
N GLY A 32 2.36 -8.60 -6.10
CA GLY A 32 2.55 -9.81 -6.90
C GLY A 32 1.95 -11.06 -6.27
N ALA A 33 1.70 -11.06 -4.96
CA ALA A 33 1.29 -12.25 -4.22
C ALA A 33 -0.18 -12.26 -3.80
N GLY A 34 -0.90 -11.14 -3.84
CA GLY A 34 -2.32 -11.11 -3.44
C GLY A 34 -3.23 -11.92 -4.36
N ASP A 35 -4.18 -12.67 -3.79
CA ASP A 35 -5.13 -13.51 -4.54
C ASP A 35 -6.30 -12.71 -5.14
N HIS A 36 -6.50 -11.49 -4.67
CA HIS A 36 -7.64 -10.66 -5.04
C HIS A 36 -7.32 -9.72 -6.19
N ALA A 37 -8.29 -9.56 -7.10
CA ALA A 37 -8.20 -8.56 -8.15
C ALA A 37 -8.11 -7.14 -7.53
N PRO A 38 -7.26 -6.25 -8.07
CA PRO A 38 -7.19 -4.88 -7.60
C PRO A 38 -8.54 -4.16 -7.68
N ILE A 39 -8.83 -3.31 -6.69
CA ILE A 39 -10.06 -2.51 -6.63
C ILE A 39 -9.72 -1.03 -6.86
N SER A 40 -10.36 -0.43 -7.84
CA SER A 40 -10.18 0.99 -8.14
C SER A 40 -10.91 1.89 -7.16
N PHE A 41 -10.29 3.02 -6.79
CA PHE A 41 -10.90 4.01 -5.89
C PHE A 41 -12.13 4.74 -6.46
N GLY A 42 -12.47 4.54 -7.75
CA GLY A 42 -13.57 5.22 -8.44
C GLY A 42 -14.60 4.31 -9.10
N ASP A 43 -14.48 2.98 -8.95
CA ASP A 43 -15.41 2.01 -9.54
C ASP A 43 -16.66 1.84 -8.67
N GLY A 44 -17.44 2.91 -8.55
CA GLY A 44 -18.68 2.89 -7.78
C GLY A 44 -19.74 1.95 -8.36
N LEU A 45 -20.60 1.42 -7.49
CA LEU A 45 -21.78 0.59 -7.81
C LEU A 45 -22.81 1.31 -8.71
N SER A 46 -22.68 2.62 -8.92
CA SER A 46 -23.56 3.44 -9.77
C SER A 46 -23.48 3.15 -11.28
N ARG A 47 -22.59 2.26 -11.74
CA ARG A 47 -22.49 1.87 -13.17
C ARG A 47 -23.36 0.67 -13.57
N ARG A 48 -24.03 -0.01 -12.62
CA ARG A 48 -24.78 -1.26 -12.89
C ARG A 48 -26.30 -1.13 -12.89
N SER A 49 -26.85 0.08 -13.07
CA SER A 49 -28.30 0.24 -13.27
C SER A 49 -28.59 1.14 -14.47
N ALA A 50 -28.48 0.59 -15.68
CA ALA A 50 -29.24 1.03 -16.84
C ALA A 50 -29.21 -0.09 -17.89
N GLY A 51 -30.39 -0.43 -18.42
CA GLY A 51 -30.63 -1.57 -19.28
C GLY A 51 -29.98 -1.49 -20.65
N GLU A 52 -30.28 -2.54 -21.40
CA GLU A 52 -29.98 -2.78 -22.79
C GLU A 52 -30.34 -1.55 -23.64
N ASP A 53 -29.34 -0.83 -24.15
CA ASP A 53 -29.39 -0.15 -25.44
C ASP A 53 -28.01 0.39 -25.85
N GLY A 54 -27.75 0.32 -27.16
CA GLY A 54 -26.45 0.47 -27.77
C GLY A 54 -25.77 1.85 -27.67
N LEU A 55 -24.48 1.82 -27.99
CA LEU A 55 -23.59 2.97 -28.28
C LEU A 55 -23.28 3.96 -27.13
N SER A 56 -22.38 3.54 -26.23
CA SER A 56 -21.22 4.39 -25.90
C SER A 56 -20.13 3.59 -25.19
N ARG A 57 -19.16 3.10 -25.98
CA ARG A 57 -17.86 2.67 -25.48
C ARG A 57 -17.04 3.93 -25.18
N ARG A 58 -17.36 4.62 -24.09
CA ARG A 58 -16.45 5.60 -23.50
C ARG A 58 -15.59 4.87 -22.48
N SER A 59 -14.39 4.52 -22.89
CA SER A 59 -13.26 4.28 -22.01
C SER A 59 -12.99 5.56 -21.21
N ALA A 60 -13.70 5.70 -20.10
CA ALA A 60 -13.53 6.77 -19.11
C ALA A 60 -13.26 6.07 -17.77
N GLY A 61 -12.04 5.57 -17.63
CA GLY A 61 -11.54 4.90 -16.42
C GLY A 61 -10.25 5.50 -15.89
N GLU A 62 -9.70 6.53 -16.53
CA GLU A 62 -8.42 7.13 -16.16
C GLU A 62 -8.65 8.66 -16.09
N ASP A 63 -8.33 9.29 -14.96
CA ASP A 63 -8.34 10.75 -14.72
C ASP A 63 -9.60 11.43 -14.16
N SER A 64 -10.51 10.72 -13.46
CA SER A 64 -11.41 11.43 -12.54
C SER A 64 -10.70 11.65 -11.19
N PRO A 65 -10.71 12.88 -10.62
CA PRO A 65 -10.02 13.14 -9.36
C PRO A 65 -10.58 12.25 -8.25
N LEU A 66 -9.69 11.60 -7.48
CA LEU A 66 -10.05 10.75 -6.35
C LEU A 66 -10.97 11.51 -5.39
N GLN A 67 -12.16 10.95 -5.13
CA GLN A 67 -13.17 11.52 -4.24
C GLN A 67 -13.28 10.74 -2.93
N PRO A 68 -13.58 11.38 -1.79
CA PRO A 68 -13.69 10.70 -0.50
C PRO A 68 -14.69 9.54 -0.50
N ALA A 69 -15.83 9.73 -1.18
CA ALA A 69 -16.87 8.71 -1.27
C ALA A 69 -16.40 7.45 -2.03
N GLY A 70 -15.75 7.62 -3.18
CA GLY A 70 -15.21 6.51 -3.96
C GLY A 70 -14.13 5.73 -3.20
N MET A 71 -13.27 6.44 -2.47
CA MET A 71 -12.28 5.80 -1.60
C MET A 71 -12.93 4.95 -0.52
N LEU A 72 -13.94 5.49 0.18
CA LEU A 72 -14.64 4.76 1.24
C LEU A 72 -15.37 3.53 0.70
N GLU A 73 -15.97 3.64 -0.48
CA GLU A 73 -16.62 2.53 -1.18
C GLU A 73 -15.62 1.44 -1.57
N ALA A 74 -14.48 1.81 -2.17
CA ALA A 74 -13.43 0.87 -2.55
C ALA A 74 -12.88 0.12 -1.34
N ILE A 75 -12.66 0.80 -0.22
CA ILE A 75 -12.19 0.20 1.04
C ILE A 75 -13.25 -0.75 1.60
N THR A 76 -14.52 -0.34 1.62
CA THR A 76 -15.62 -1.19 2.10
C THR A 76 -15.73 -2.45 1.25
N ARG A 77 -15.62 -2.32 -0.08
CA ARG A 77 -15.62 -3.46 -1.01
C ARG A 77 -14.43 -4.38 -0.78
N ALA A 78 -13.23 -3.82 -0.55
CA ALA A 78 -12.06 -4.61 -0.21
C ALA A 78 -12.24 -5.38 1.10
N MET A 79 -12.85 -4.77 2.12
CA MET A 79 -13.19 -5.46 3.38
C MET A 79 -14.17 -6.61 3.15
N LEU A 80 -15.17 -6.44 2.30
CA LEU A 80 -16.10 -7.51 1.95
C LEU A 80 -15.38 -8.66 1.22
N VAL A 81 -14.51 -8.35 0.27
CA VAL A 81 -13.69 -9.37 -0.43
C VAL A 81 -12.83 -10.17 0.55
N LEU A 82 -12.19 -9.49 1.51
CA LEU A 82 -11.44 -10.17 2.58
C LEU A 82 -12.36 -11.03 3.46
N HIS A 83 -13.52 -10.50 3.84
CA HIS A 83 -14.49 -11.22 4.67
C HIS A 83 -15.03 -12.49 3.98
N ASP A 84 -15.38 -12.39 2.69
CA ASP A 84 -15.86 -13.51 1.87
C ASP A 84 -14.77 -14.59 1.70
N ALA A 85 -13.50 -14.20 1.77
CA ALA A 85 -12.35 -15.11 1.81
C ALA A 85 -12.05 -15.69 3.22
N GLY A 86 -12.91 -15.41 4.22
CA GLY A 86 -12.72 -15.86 5.60
C GLY A 86 -11.64 -15.09 6.36
N VAL A 87 -11.22 -13.91 5.86
CA VAL A 87 -10.23 -13.05 6.49
C VAL A 87 -10.92 -11.97 7.31
N SER A 88 -10.75 -12.02 8.63
CA SER A 88 -11.22 -11.00 9.55
C SER A 88 -10.15 -9.92 9.80
N GLY A 89 -10.59 -8.78 10.33
CA GLY A 89 -9.71 -7.71 10.81
C GLY A 89 -8.98 -8.04 12.11
N PRO A 90 -8.26 -7.06 12.71
CA PRO A 90 -8.28 -5.64 12.32
C PRO A 90 -7.64 -5.39 10.95
N PHE A 91 -8.10 -4.37 10.23
CA PHE A 91 -7.57 -4.04 8.90
C PHE A 91 -6.65 -2.83 8.97
N GLN A 92 -5.57 -2.85 8.19
CA GLN A 92 -4.67 -1.71 8.03
C GLN A 92 -4.71 -1.24 6.58
N LEU A 93 -4.70 0.08 6.41
CA LEU A 93 -4.73 0.70 5.09
C LEU A 93 -3.38 1.35 4.81
N VAL A 94 -2.72 0.95 3.73
CA VAL A 94 -1.47 1.57 3.27
C VAL A 94 -1.78 2.38 2.03
N LEU A 95 -1.43 3.67 1.99
CA LEU A 95 -1.76 4.57 0.89
C LEU A 95 -0.55 5.29 0.34
N GLY A 96 -0.50 5.42 -0.98
CA GLY A 96 0.40 6.30 -1.70
C GLY A 96 0.10 7.80 -1.50
N PRO A 97 0.99 8.70 -1.98
CA PRO A 97 0.82 10.14 -1.82
C PRO A 97 -0.52 10.71 -2.26
N GLU A 98 -1.06 10.32 -3.40
CA GLU A 98 -2.31 10.90 -3.89
C GLU A 98 -3.52 10.52 -3.03
N PRO A 99 -3.80 9.23 -2.77
CA PRO A 99 -4.90 8.87 -1.88
C PRO A 99 -4.67 9.36 -0.43
N TYR A 100 -3.43 9.39 0.07
CA TYR A 100 -3.17 9.83 1.45
C TYR A 100 -3.42 11.34 1.65
N LYS A 101 -3.16 12.18 0.65
CA LYS A 101 -3.53 13.62 0.70
C LYS A 101 -5.02 13.81 0.90
N LEU A 102 -5.84 12.96 0.27
CA LEU A 102 -7.29 13.01 0.42
C LEU A 102 -7.72 12.71 1.86
N VAL A 103 -7.08 11.73 2.51
CA VAL A 103 -7.31 11.39 3.93
C VAL A 103 -6.96 12.56 4.86
N LEU A 104 -5.92 13.33 4.52
CA LEU A 104 -5.51 14.50 5.29
C LEU A 104 -6.37 15.74 5.04
N SER A 105 -7.17 15.76 3.97
CA SER A 105 -7.97 16.92 3.59
C SER A 105 -9.16 17.11 4.54
N ASP A 106 -9.40 18.34 4.99
CA ASP A 106 -10.35 18.66 6.07
C ASP A 106 -11.66 19.32 5.57
N ASN A 107 -12.14 18.91 4.40
CA ASN A 107 -13.20 19.63 3.68
C ASN A 107 -14.62 19.13 4.01
N SER A 108 -14.82 18.41 5.12
CA SER A 108 -16.12 17.83 5.45
C SER A 108 -16.46 17.93 6.93
N THR A 109 -17.75 17.94 7.25
CA THR A 109 -18.26 17.94 8.63
C THR A 109 -17.80 16.72 9.43
N TYR A 110 -17.41 15.63 8.75
CA TYR A 110 -16.86 14.43 9.37
C TYR A 110 -15.61 13.95 8.62
N PRO A 111 -14.40 14.31 9.09
CA PRO A 111 -13.16 14.09 8.36
C PRO A 111 -12.94 12.63 7.97
N LEU A 112 -12.46 12.41 6.73
CA LEU A 112 -12.23 11.07 6.17
C LEU A 112 -11.32 10.21 7.07
N ARG A 113 -10.28 10.81 7.66
CA ARG A 113 -9.41 10.14 8.64
C ARG A 113 -10.20 9.52 9.81
N GLN A 114 -11.24 10.19 10.32
CA GLN A 114 -12.06 9.68 11.42
C GLN A 114 -13.03 8.57 10.95
N GLN A 115 -13.54 8.68 9.72
CA GLN A 115 -14.34 7.62 9.10
C GLN A 115 -13.51 6.33 8.97
N LEU A 116 -12.30 6.46 8.43
CA LEU A 116 -11.39 5.34 8.22
C LEU A 116 -10.94 4.70 9.53
N SER A 117 -10.59 5.49 10.55
CA SER A 117 -10.15 4.92 11.83
C SER A 117 -11.23 4.09 12.50
N LYS A 118 -12.50 4.49 12.38
CA LYS A 118 -13.64 3.73 12.91
C LYS A 118 -13.97 2.49 12.10
N LEU A 119 -13.84 2.58 10.78
CA LEU A 119 -14.18 1.49 9.86
C LEU A 119 -13.16 0.34 9.92
N LEU A 120 -11.87 0.67 10.01
CA LEU A 120 -10.78 -0.29 9.88
C LEU A 120 -10.37 -0.96 11.19
N ASP A 121 -10.64 -0.30 12.33
CA ASP A 121 -10.10 -0.67 13.64
C ASP A 121 -8.56 -0.83 13.61
N GLY A 122 -7.90 0.00 12.81
CA GLY A 122 -6.47 -0.07 12.55
C GLY A 122 -5.91 1.19 11.88
N PRO A 123 -4.57 1.31 11.80
CA PRO A 123 -3.92 2.50 11.28
C PRO A 123 -4.10 2.66 9.77
N THR A 124 -4.06 3.93 9.32
CA THR A 124 -3.79 4.28 7.93
C THR A 124 -2.33 4.74 7.82
N VAL A 125 -1.53 4.03 7.03
CA VAL A 125 -0.09 4.23 6.87
C VAL A 125 0.19 4.91 5.54
N TYR A 126 1.06 5.92 5.57
CA TYR A 126 1.57 6.59 4.37
C TYR A 126 2.78 5.86 3.81
N SER A 127 2.78 5.64 2.50
CA SER A 127 3.90 5.05 1.78
C SER A 127 4.26 5.87 0.53
N PRO A 128 5.46 6.51 0.47
CA PRO A 128 5.84 7.32 -0.68
C PRO A 128 6.07 6.51 -1.97
N VAL A 129 6.23 5.18 -1.86
CA VAL A 129 6.61 4.33 -3.00
C VAL A 129 5.41 3.86 -3.82
N LEU A 130 4.18 4.07 -3.33
CA LEU A 130 2.95 3.55 -3.95
C LEU A 130 2.27 4.50 -4.95
N GLY A 131 2.68 5.77 -5.02
CA GLY A 131 2.10 6.75 -5.96
C GLY A 131 0.60 6.96 -5.78
N GLN A 132 -0.21 6.48 -6.72
CA GLN A 132 -1.68 6.56 -6.69
C GLN A 132 -2.35 5.32 -6.09
N SER A 133 -1.57 4.29 -5.78
CA SER A 133 -2.07 3.00 -5.27
C SER A 133 -2.02 2.89 -3.74
N GLY A 134 -2.60 1.84 -3.22
CA GLY A 134 -2.60 1.46 -1.82
C GLY A 134 -2.88 -0.03 -1.64
N PHE A 135 -2.94 -0.46 -0.38
CA PHE A 135 -3.32 -1.82 0.00
C PHE A 135 -4.22 -1.77 1.22
N LEU A 136 -5.21 -2.65 1.24
CA LEU A 136 -5.90 -3.05 2.47
C LEU A 136 -5.34 -4.40 2.89
N VAL A 137 -4.84 -4.51 4.11
CA VAL A 137 -4.28 -5.75 4.67
C VAL A 137 -4.97 -6.14 5.97
N SER A 138 -5.15 -7.43 6.22
CA SER A 138 -5.52 -7.90 7.55
C SER A 138 -4.29 -7.98 8.46
N ALA A 139 -4.48 -7.59 9.72
CA ALA A 139 -3.49 -7.72 10.79
C ALA A 139 -3.83 -8.83 11.79
N ARG A 140 -4.59 -9.85 11.36
CA ARG A 140 -4.85 -11.07 12.16
C ARG A 140 -3.57 -11.86 12.51
N GLY A 141 -2.49 -11.61 11.76
CA GLY A 141 -1.15 -12.15 12.01
C GLY A 141 -0.90 -13.47 11.27
N GLY A 142 0.38 -13.73 10.98
CA GLY A 142 0.81 -14.96 10.29
C GLY A 142 0.71 -14.92 8.76
N ASP A 143 0.02 -13.93 8.18
CA ASP A 143 -0.13 -13.82 6.71
C ASP A 143 1.07 -13.18 6.02
N PHE A 144 1.85 -12.37 6.74
CA PHE A 144 3.01 -11.63 6.20
C PHE A 144 4.21 -11.81 7.12
N GLU A 145 5.37 -12.12 6.54
CA GLU A 145 6.59 -12.41 7.27
C GLU A 145 7.75 -11.58 6.70
N LEU A 146 8.33 -10.73 7.53
CA LEU A 146 9.61 -10.06 7.28
C LEU A 146 10.67 -10.76 8.11
N THR A 147 11.64 -11.40 7.45
CA THR A 147 12.78 -12.02 8.12
C THR A 147 13.98 -11.10 7.99
N VAL A 148 14.47 -10.58 9.11
CA VAL A 148 15.68 -9.76 9.18
C VAL A 148 16.85 -10.64 9.61
N GLY A 149 17.83 -10.83 8.74
CA GLY A 149 19.07 -11.54 9.06
C GLY A 149 20.07 -10.63 9.76
N GLN A 150 20.31 -9.45 9.17
CA GLN A 150 21.15 -8.41 9.74
C GLN A 150 20.35 -7.11 9.73
N ASP A 151 20.08 -6.58 10.92
CA ASP A 151 19.48 -5.26 11.07
C ASP A 151 20.43 -4.16 10.59
N LEU A 152 19.89 -2.97 10.36
CA LEU A 152 20.59 -1.82 9.79
C LEU A 152 21.91 -1.53 10.52
N ALA A 153 23.01 -1.79 9.82
CA ALA A 153 24.37 -1.60 10.28
C ALA A 153 25.10 -0.55 9.46
N ILE A 154 26.06 0.13 10.11
CA ILE A 154 26.99 1.05 9.44
C ILE A 154 28.34 0.35 9.34
N GLY A 155 28.83 0.17 8.11
CA GLY A 155 30.15 -0.38 7.83
C GLY A 155 31.14 0.68 7.38
N TYR A 156 32.43 0.41 7.59
CA TYR A 156 33.53 1.22 7.08
C TYR A 156 34.05 0.63 5.77
N GLU A 157 34.17 1.47 4.74
CA GLU A 157 34.68 1.08 3.41
C GLU A 157 36.12 1.55 3.20
N GLY A 158 36.47 2.75 3.67
CA GLY A 158 37.79 3.32 3.48
C GLY A 158 37.87 4.79 3.88
N SER A 159 39.04 5.39 3.70
CA SER A 159 39.25 6.82 3.89
C SER A 159 40.13 7.38 2.79
N GLU A 160 39.79 8.57 2.30
CA GLU A 160 40.57 9.31 1.32
C GLU A 160 40.79 10.74 1.83
N GLY A 161 42.03 11.09 2.13
CA GLY A 161 42.36 12.37 2.76
C GLY A 161 41.65 12.54 4.11
N ASP A 162 40.84 13.59 4.24
CA ASP A 162 40.03 13.90 5.42
C ASP A 162 38.63 13.27 5.39
N ARG A 163 38.32 12.46 4.39
CA ARG A 163 37.01 11.83 4.20
C ARG A 163 37.00 10.37 4.61
N VAL A 164 35.95 9.98 5.31
CA VAL A 164 35.64 8.58 5.64
C VAL A 164 34.45 8.11 4.80
N HIS A 165 34.62 6.97 4.15
CA HIS A 165 33.60 6.29 3.37
C HIS A 165 32.96 5.21 4.22
N LEU A 166 31.66 5.38 4.46
CA LEU A 166 30.82 4.44 5.21
C LEU A 166 29.71 3.91 4.31
N PHE A 167 29.27 2.69 4.56
CA PHE A 167 28.10 2.09 3.92
C PHE A 167 27.03 1.73 4.96
N LEU A 168 25.80 1.58 4.46
CA LEU A 168 24.70 1.00 5.21
C LEU A 168 24.48 -0.42 4.69
N LEU A 169 24.32 -1.37 5.59
CA LEU A 169 24.04 -2.76 5.28
C LEU A 169 22.82 -3.22 6.07
N GLU A 170 21.94 -3.93 5.39
CA GLU A 170 20.80 -4.61 5.95
C GLU A 170 20.60 -5.89 5.15
N THR A 171 20.11 -6.94 5.78
CA THR A 171 19.77 -8.19 5.09
C THR A 171 18.39 -8.62 5.55
N PHE A 172 17.45 -8.66 4.62
CA PHE A 172 16.08 -9.08 4.89
C PHE A 172 15.52 -9.90 3.72
N THR A 173 14.43 -10.61 3.99
CA THR A 173 13.52 -11.14 2.97
C THR A 173 12.09 -10.97 3.43
N PHE A 174 11.16 -10.93 2.48
CA PHE A 174 9.74 -10.76 2.74
C PHE A 174 8.93 -11.85 2.04
N ARG A 175 7.96 -12.42 2.76
CA ARG A 175 7.09 -13.50 2.27
C ARG A 175 5.64 -13.17 2.58
N VAL A 176 4.78 -13.45 1.60
CA VAL A 176 3.33 -13.46 1.78
C VAL A 176 2.93 -14.92 1.93
N LEU A 177 2.44 -15.28 3.12
CA LEU A 177 2.00 -16.62 3.50
C LEU A 177 0.49 -16.78 3.33
N GLY A 178 -0.26 -15.71 3.61
CA GLY A 178 -1.71 -15.61 3.41
C GLY A 178 -2.01 -14.63 2.27
N PRO A 179 -1.93 -15.07 1.00
CA PRO A 179 -2.19 -14.21 -0.16
C PRO A 179 -3.63 -13.67 -0.18
N GLU A 180 -4.57 -14.34 0.48
CA GLU A 180 -5.95 -13.90 0.63
C GLU A 180 -6.11 -12.71 1.58
N ALA A 181 -5.08 -12.38 2.39
CA ALA A 181 -5.16 -11.37 3.44
C ALA A 181 -4.83 -9.94 2.99
N VAL A 182 -4.68 -9.72 1.67
CA VAL A 182 -4.34 -8.42 1.08
C VAL A 182 -5.16 -8.13 -0.18
N VAL A 183 -5.65 -6.89 -0.30
CA VAL A 183 -6.28 -6.38 -1.52
C VAL A 183 -5.53 -5.14 -1.99
N ALA A 184 -5.12 -5.12 -3.26
CA ALA A 184 -4.54 -3.94 -3.89
C ALA A 184 -5.62 -2.90 -4.22
N LEU A 185 -5.31 -1.64 -3.99
CA LEU A 185 -6.16 -0.49 -4.28
C LEU A 185 -5.44 0.45 -5.26
N GLY A 186 -6.14 1.04 -6.23
CA GLY A 186 -5.49 1.97 -7.18
C GLY A 186 -6.41 2.46 -8.27
#